data_AF-A0A7W8DNI2-F1
#
_entry.id   AF-A0A7W8DNI2-F1
#
_cell.length_a   1.000
_cell.length_b   1.000
_cell.length_c   1.000
_cell.angle_alpha   90.00
_cell.angle_beta   90.00
_cell.angle_gamma   90.00
#
_symmetry.space_group_name_H-M   'P 1'
#
loop_
_entity.id
_entity.type
_entity.pdbx_description
1 polymer ?
#
loop_
_entity_poly.entity_id
_entity_poly.type
_entity_poly.pdbx_seq_one_letter_code
_entity_poly.pdbx_strand_id
1 'polypeptide(L)'
;MIVALIHPDGRLTPLAGEFKTDPTSIAALGHAVHAAGHELALRTGTSDVRSITLHGAQSCLTLLPVPQGVLLLEHDPHVPHAALQLMAQSYLSQPAARPPVQPTAASLSLADALHATAP
;
A
#
# COMPACT_ATOMS: atom_id res chain seq x y z
N MET A 1 -1.32 -15.27 1.82
CA MET A 1 -0.13 -14.46 1.51
C MET A 1 -0.47 -13.62 0.30
N ILE A 2 -0.50 -12.31 0.52
CA ILE A 2 -0.86 -11.30 -0.45
C ILE A 2 0.26 -10.27 -0.46
N VAL A 3 0.63 -9.80 -1.65
CA VAL A 3 1.62 -8.74 -1.85
C VAL A 3 1.04 -7.75 -2.84
N ALA A 4 1.00 -6.47 -2.47
CA ALA A 4 0.59 -5.41 -3.38
C ALA A 4 1.35 -4.11 -3.14
N LEU A 5 1.46 -3.32 -4.19
CA LEU A 5 1.97 -1.96 -4.14
C LEU A 5 0.79 -0.99 -4.11
N ILE A 6 0.71 -0.19 -3.06
CA ILE A 6 -0.17 0.96 -2.96
C ILE A 6 0.62 2.17 -3.47
N HIS A 7 0.20 2.70 -4.61
CA HIS A 7 0.81 3.86 -5.25
C HIS A 7 0.41 5.16 -4.53
N PRO A 8 1.21 6.24 -4.63
CA PRO A 8 0.89 7.54 -4.05
C PRO A 8 -0.43 8.15 -4.55
N ASP A 9 -0.90 7.75 -5.74
CA ASP A 9 -2.17 8.16 -6.33
C ASP A 9 -3.39 7.40 -5.76
N GLY A 10 -3.17 6.47 -4.82
CA GLY A 10 -4.21 5.65 -4.21
C GLY A 10 -4.52 4.37 -4.98
N ARG A 11 -3.88 4.10 -6.12
CA ARG A 11 -4.07 2.86 -6.86
C ARG A 11 -3.39 1.69 -6.16
N LEU A 12 -4.02 0.53 -6.16
CA LEU A 12 -3.44 -0.72 -5.67
C LEU A 12 -3.07 -1.64 -6.84
N THR A 13 -1.82 -2.09 -6.88
CA THR A 13 -1.33 -3.06 -7.87
C THR A 13 -0.98 -4.38 -7.16
N PRO A 14 -1.74 -5.46 -7.40
CA PRO A 14 -1.38 -6.78 -6.87
C PRO A 14 -0.08 -7.27 -7.52
N LEU A 15 0.85 -7.75 -6.70
CA LEU A 15 2.10 -8.37 -7.14
C LEU A 15 2.08 -9.90 -6.90
N ALA A 16 1.38 -10.35 -5.86
CA ALA A 16 1.14 -11.76 -5.60
C ALA A 16 -0.10 -11.99 -4.72
N GLY A 17 -0.72 -13.16 -4.88
CA GLY A 17 -1.93 -13.52 -4.15
C GLY A 17 -3.19 -12.82 -4.67
N GLU A 18 -4.34 -13.21 -4.13
CA GLU A 18 -5.64 -12.65 -4.49
C GLU A 18 -6.27 -11.95 -3.30
N PHE A 19 -6.85 -10.78 -3.55
CA PHE A 19 -7.62 -10.06 -2.56
C PHE A 19 -9.06 -10.57 -2.53
N LYS A 20 -9.55 -10.93 -1.34
CA LYS A 20 -10.97 -11.24 -1.11
C LYS A 20 -11.81 -9.99 -0.80
N THR A 21 -11.15 -8.88 -0.55
CA THR A 21 -11.74 -7.60 -0.15
C THR A 21 -11.51 -6.58 -1.26
N ASP A 22 -12.37 -5.56 -1.30
CA ASP A 22 -12.26 -4.47 -2.27
C ASP A 22 -10.85 -3.82 -2.23
N PRO A 23 -10.10 -3.85 -3.36
CA PRO A 23 -8.75 -3.29 -3.44
C PRO A 23 -8.70 -1.79 -3.12
N THR A 24 -9.73 -1.02 -3.46
CA THR A 24 -9.80 0.42 -3.20
C THR A 24 -9.83 0.70 -1.71
N SER A 25 -10.66 -0.05 -0.98
CA SER A 25 -10.78 0.05 0.47
C SER A 25 -9.46 -0.32 1.17
N ILE A 26 -8.76 -1.35 0.68
CA ILE A 26 -7.44 -1.73 1.21
C ILE A 26 -6.40 -0.62 0.95
N ALA A 27 -6.39 -0.04 -0.23
CA ALA A 27 -5.49 1.05 -0.59
C ALA A 27 -5.69 2.27 0.32
N ALA A 28 -6.96 2.68 0.48
CA ALA A 28 -7.32 3.81 1.33
C ALA A 28 -6.94 3.56 2.80
N LEU A 29 -7.20 2.36 3.31
CA LEU A 29 -6.82 2.00 4.67
C LEU A 29 -5.30 1.96 4.85
N GLY A 30 -4.56 1.38 3.90
CA GLY A 30 -3.10 1.33 3.92
C GLY A 30 -2.49 2.73 3.95
N HIS A 31 -3.00 3.65 3.13
CA HIS A 31 -2.60 5.06 3.14
C HIS A 31 -2.90 5.74 4.47
N ALA A 32 -4.12 5.58 4.99
CA ALA A 32 -4.51 6.19 6.26
C ALA A 32 -3.64 5.72 7.43
N VAL A 33 -3.37 4.41 7.50
CA VAL A 33 -2.49 3.83 8.53
C VAL A 33 -1.06 4.32 8.37
N HIS A 34 -0.53 4.37 7.14
CA HIS A 34 0.81 4.87 6.88
C HIS A 34 0.97 6.35 7.28
N ALA A 35 0.02 7.20 6.87
CA ALA A 35 0.01 8.61 7.21
C ALA A 35 -0.10 8.84 8.73
N ALA A 36 -1.00 8.12 9.41
CA ALA A 36 -1.14 8.20 10.85
C ALA A 36 0.13 7.76 11.59
N GLY A 37 0.80 6.70 11.10
CA GLY A 37 2.08 6.26 11.65
C GLY A 37 3.18 7.30 11.46
N HIS A 38 3.24 7.95 10.29
CA HIS A 38 4.22 9.01 10.02
C HIS A 38 4.00 10.22 10.94
N GLU A 39 2.76 10.69 11.07
CA GLU A 39 2.39 11.76 11.99
C GLU A 39 2.74 11.43 13.44
N LEU A 40 2.54 10.17 13.86
CA LEU A 40 2.93 9.72 15.20
C LEU A 40 4.44 9.78 15.38
N ALA A 41 5.22 9.29 14.42
CA ALA A 41 6.68 9.32 14.47
C ALA A 41 7.23 10.76 14.61
N LEU A 42 6.67 11.70 13.84
CA LEU A 42 7.01 13.12 13.95
C LEU A 42 6.75 13.65 15.37
N ARG A 43 5.60 13.32 15.96
CA ARG A 43 5.22 13.75 17.31
C ARG A 43 6.09 13.11 18.39
N THR A 44 6.60 11.89 18.19
CA THR A 44 7.48 11.19 19.13
C THR A 44 8.97 11.51 18.90
N GLY A 45 9.30 12.45 18.01
CA GLY A 45 10.69 12.81 17.70
C GLY A 45 11.47 11.69 17.02
N THR A 46 10.77 10.74 16.39
CA THR A 46 11.36 9.63 15.64
C THR A 46 11.45 10.04 14.18
N SER A 47 12.62 9.88 13.57
CA SER A 47 12.90 10.50 12.27
C SER A 47 12.11 9.88 11.12
N ASP A 48 11.87 8.56 11.11
CA ASP A 48 11.18 7.89 10.01
C ASP A 48 10.48 6.58 10.42
N VAL A 49 9.28 6.35 9.88
CA VAL A 49 8.57 5.08 9.97
C VAL A 49 9.15 4.11 8.95
N ARG A 50 9.81 3.06 9.42
CA ARG A 50 10.38 2.01 8.54
C ARG A 50 9.37 0.97 8.10
N SER A 51 8.38 0.69 8.94
CA SER A 51 7.32 -0.28 8.68
C SER A 51 6.21 -0.11 9.71
N ILE A 52 4.98 -0.47 9.34
CA ILE A 52 3.87 -0.61 10.28
C ILE A 52 3.31 -2.02 10.13
N THR A 53 3.25 -2.78 11.22
CA THR A 53 2.69 -4.14 11.21
C THR A 53 1.40 -4.18 12.02
N LEU A 54 0.33 -4.62 11.37
CA LEU A 54 -0.97 -4.90 11.97
C LEU A 54 -1.04 -6.40 12.28
N HIS A 55 -1.17 -6.75 13.56
CA HIS A 55 -1.25 -8.14 14.01
C HIS A 55 -2.72 -8.58 14.04
N GLY A 56 -3.07 -9.51 13.15
CA GLY A 56 -4.35 -10.20 13.17
C GLY A 56 -4.28 -11.53 13.94
N ALA A 57 -5.43 -12.20 14.06
CA ALA A 57 -5.53 -13.48 14.78
C ALA A 57 -4.79 -14.64 14.08
N GLN A 58 -4.68 -14.59 12.75
CA GLN A 58 -4.11 -15.67 11.93
C GLN A 58 -2.96 -15.23 11.02
N SER A 59 -2.84 -13.92 10.76
CA SER A 59 -1.82 -13.36 9.90
C SER A 59 -1.48 -11.93 10.32
N CYS A 60 -0.35 -11.44 9.85
CA CYS A 60 0.08 -10.07 9.98
C CYS A 60 0.00 -9.36 8.63
N LEU A 61 -0.36 -8.08 8.66
CA LEU A 61 -0.28 -7.18 7.52
C LEU A 61 0.78 -6.13 7.80
N THR A 62 1.85 -6.11 7.01
CA THR A 62 2.92 -5.13 7.11
C THR A 62 2.83 -4.14 5.95
N LEU A 63 2.81 -2.85 6.29
CA LEU A 63 3.00 -1.73 5.38
C LEU A 63 4.47 -1.33 5.43
N LEU A 64 5.16 -1.47 4.30
CA LEU A 64 6.57 -1.14 4.13
C LEU A 64 6.72 0.01 3.13
N PRO A 65 7.19 1.19 3.56
CA PRO A 65 7.47 2.29 2.64
C PRO A 65 8.58 1.93 1.65
N VAL A 66 8.35 2.21 0.37
CA VAL A 66 9.27 1.95 -0.74
C VAL A 66 9.29 3.14 -1.69
N PRO A 67 10.31 3.33 -2.55
CA PRO A 67 10.38 4.50 -3.42
C PRO A 67 9.15 4.71 -4.31
N GLN A 68 8.46 3.63 -4.69
CA GLN A 68 7.29 3.66 -5.57
C GLN A 68 5.96 3.85 -4.81
N GLY A 69 5.97 3.90 -3.48
CA GLY A 69 4.75 3.98 -2.65
C GLY A 69 4.85 3.18 -1.36
N VAL A 70 3.81 2.44 -1.02
CA VAL A 70 3.77 1.59 0.17
C VAL A 70 3.48 0.16 -0.24
N LEU A 71 4.36 -0.77 0.12
CA LEU A 71 4.15 -2.19 -0.12
C LEU A 71 3.34 -2.79 1.03
N LEU A 72 2.23 -3.42 0.70
CA LEU A 72 1.39 -4.19 1.60
C LEU A 72 1.75 -5.67 1.49
N LEU A 73 2.12 -6.27 2.62
CA LEU A 73 2.55 -7.65 2.75
C LEU A 73 1.70 -8.37 3.80
N GLU A 74 0.93 -9.38 3.39
CA GLU A 74 0.31 -10.33 4.31
C GLU A 74 1.26 -11.51 4.54
N HIS A 75 1.62 -11.77 5.79
CA HIS A 75 2.58 -12.81 6.17
C HIS A 75 2.22 -13.50 7.50
N ASP A 76 2.92 -14.60 7.80
CA ASP A 76 2.79 -15.28 9.09
C ASP A 76 3.39 -14.43 10.23
N PRO A 77 2.80 -14.44 11.45
CA PRO A 77 3.29 -13.64 12.59
C PRO A 77 4.76 -13.86 12.97
N HIS A 78 5.34 -15.00 12.62
CA HIS A 78 6.72 -15.37 12.96
C HIS A 78 7.75 -14.94 11.91
N VAL A 79 7.33 -14.30 10.81
CA VAL A 79 8.27 -13.84 9.77
C VAL A 79 9.06 -12.63 10.28
N PRO A 80 10.41 -12.70 10.32
CA PRO A 80 11.23 -11.60 10.79
C PRO A 80 11.24 -10.43 9.80
N HIS A 81 11.33 -9.21 10.31
CA HIS A 81 11.32 -7.98 9.49
C HIS A 81 12.38 -7.98 8.37
N ALA A 82 13.58 -8.50 8.62
CA ALA A 82 14.62 -8.60 7.60
C ALA A 82 14.19 -9.47 6.40
N ALA A 83 13.44 -10.54 6.62
CA ALA A 83 12.89 -11.36 5.55
C ALA A 83 11.82 -10.59 4.76
N LEU A 84 10.97 -9.79 5.43
CA LEU A 84 9.98 -8.94 4.76
C LEU A 84 10.65 -7.90 3.84
N GLN A 85 11.77 -7.32 4.25
CA GLN A 85 12.53 -6.39 3.40
C GLN A 85 13.12 -7.08 2.17
N LEU A 86 13.68 -8.28 2.33
CA LEU A 86 14.20 -9.06 1.20
C LEU A 86 13.09 -9.47 0.22
N MET A 87 11.92 -9.84 0.75
CA MET A 87 10.74 -10.12 -0.07
C MET A 87 10.28 -8.88 -0.83
N ALA A 88 10.22 -7.72 -0.16
CA ALA A 88 9.86 -6.46 -0.82
C ALA A 88 10.80 -6.15 -1.99
N GLN A 89 12.11 -6.28 -1.78
CA GLN A 89 13.10 -6.06 -2.83
C GLN A 89 12.94 -7.06 -3.99
N SER A 90 12.65 -8.33 -3.71
CA SER A 90 12.49 -9.34 -4.76
C SER A 90 11.25 -9.08 -5.62
N TYR A 91 10.13 -8.64 -5.02
CA TYR A 91 8.92 -8.29 -5.78
C TYR A 91 9.06 -6.99 -6.57
N LEU A 92 9.78 -6.00 -6.04
CA LEU A 92 9.98 -4.72 -6.73
C LEU A 92 11.04 -4.80 -7.84
N SER A 93 11.96 -5.76 -7.75
CA SER A 93 13.01 -5.97 -8.78
C SER A 93 12.52 -6.83 -9.95
N GLN A 94 11.34 -7.45 -9.84
CA GLN A 94 10.76 -8.18 -10.96
C GLN A 94 10.30 -7.17 -12.02
N PRO A 95 10.71 -7.32 -13.29
CA PRO A 95 10.19 -6.49 -14.36
C PRO A 95 8.67 -6.68 -14.38
N ALA A 96 7.94 -5.59 -14.18
CA ALA A 96 6.48 -5.60 -14.11
C ALA A 96 5.92 -6.45 -15.27
N ALA A 97 5.28 -7.57 -14.95
CA ALA A 97 4.55 -8.33 -15.94
C ALA A 97 3.55 -7.37 -16.59
N ARG A 98 3.67 -7.23 -17.91
CA ARG A 98 2.94 -6.26 -18.73
C ARG A 98 1.46 -6.23 -18.30
N PRO A 99 0.90 -5.09 -17.89
CA PRO A 99 -0.48 -5.05 -17.43
C PRO A 99 -1.40 -5.47 -18.58
N PRO A 100 -2.49 -6.22 -18.32
CA PRO A 100 -3.55 -6.34 -19.30
C PRO A 100 -4.08 -4.93 -19.60
N VAL A 101 -4.13 -4.59 -20.88
CA VAL A 101 -4.72 -3.33 -21.37
C VAL A 101 -6.18 -3.30 -20.92
N GLN A 102 -6.51 -2.47 -19.93
CA GLN A 102 -7.88 -2.19 -19.51
C GLN A 102 -8.31 -0.82 -20.04
N PRO A 103 -9.59 -0.63 -20.41
CA PRO A 103 -10.03 0.52 -21.20
C PRO A 103 -9.90 1.82 -20.41
N THR A 104 -9.55 2.89 -21.13
CA THR A 104 -9.58 4.28 -20.68
C THR A 104 -10.92 4.64 -20.03
N ALA A 105 -10.99 4.56 -18.70
CA ALA A 105 -11.96 5.32 -17.93
C ALA A 105 -11.45 6.76 -17.88
N ALA A 106 -12.26 7.68 -18.40
CA ALA A 106 -11.97 9.11 -18.44
C ALA A 106 -11.50 9.60 -17.06
N SER A 107 -10.31 10.20 -17.03
CA SER A 107 -9.74 10.84 -15.85
C SER A 107 -10.63 12.03 -15.45
N LEU A 108 -11.58 11.80 -14.55
CA LEU A 108 -12.28 12.88 -13.88
C LEU A 108 -11.32 13.50 -12.87
N SER A 109 -10.90 14.73 -13.14
CA SER A 109 -10.07 15.51 -12.22
C SER A 109 -10.89 15.82 -10.97
N LEU A 110 -10.32 15.57 -9.80
CA LEU A 110 -10.90 15.99 -8.51
C LEU A 110 -11.14 17.50 -8.45
N ALA A 111 -10.37 18.29 -9.21
CA ALA A 111 -10.59 19.74 -9.33
C ALA A 111 -11.96 20.06 -9.96
N ASP A 112 -12.38 19.28 -10.96
CA ASP A 112 -13.66 19.47 -11.66
C ASP A 112 -14.84 19.02 -10.77
N ALA A 113 -14.66 17.95 -9.98
CA ALA A 113 -15.67 17.47 -9.04
C ALA A 113 -15.95 18.46 -7.90
N LEU A 114 -14.93 19.19 -7.43
CA LEU A 114 -15.08 20.19 -6.37
C LEU A 114 -15.74 21.49 -6.87
N HIS A 115 -15.57 21.86 -8.14
CA HIS A 115 -16.19 23.06 -8.72
C HIS A 115 -17.68 22.86 -9.06
N ALA A 116 -18.12 21.62 -9.28
CA ALA A 116 -19.52 21.31 -9.56
C ALA A 116 -20.46 21.50 -8.34
N THR A 117 -19.92 21.68 -7.14
CA THR A 117 -20.69 21.87 -5.90
C THR A 117 -20.49 23.24 -5.23
N ALA A 118 -19.88 24.20 -5.91
CA ALA A 118 -19.89 25.59 -5.45
C ALA A 118 -21.18 26.28 -5.98
N PRO A 119 -21.99 26.92 -5.11
CA PRO A 119 -23.29 27.50 -5.45
C PRO A 119 -23.22 28.66 -6.45
#